data_AF-A0A1H6Z9K0-F1
#
_entry.id   AF-A0A1H6Z9K0-F1
#
_cell.length_a   1.000
_cell.length_b   1.000
_cell.length_c   1.000
_cell.angle_alpha   90.00
_cell.angle_beta   90.00
_cell.angle_gamma   90.00
#
_symmetry.space_group_name_H-M   'P 1'
#
loop_
_entity.id
_entity.type
_entity.pdbx_description
1 polymer ?
#
loop_
_entity_poly.entity_id
_entity_poly.type
_entity_poly.pdbx_seq_one_letter_code
_entity_poly.pdbx_strand_id
1 'polypeptide(L)' 'VAQAKKSDDPSFYGAKIATAQFYAEHVLPQAVALEASIVSAKGAEGVLALSEDQF' A
#
# COMPACT_ATOMS: atom_id res chain seq x y z
N VAL A 1 -4.60 3.06 -21.06
CA VAL A 1 -4.38 4.37 -21.73
C VAL A 1 -2.90 4.67 -21.94
N ALA A 2 -2.05 4.73 -20.89
CA ALA A 2 -0.62 5.06 -21.06
C ALA A 2 0.15 4.08 -21.97
N GLN A 3 -0.07 2.77 -21.82
CA GLN A 3 0.54 1.75 -22.69
C GLN A 3 0.24 1.99 -24.18
N ALA A 4 -1.00 2.36 -24.51
CA ALA A 4 -1.43 2.58 -25.89
C ALA A 4 -0.84 3.86 -26.52
N LYS A 5 -0.45 4.84 -25.70
CA LYS A 5 0.13 6.12 -26.14
C LYS A 5 1.66 6.15 -26.03
N LYS A 6 2.31 5.04 -25.69
CA LYS A 6 3.75 4.99 -25.42
C LYS A 6 4.59 5.47 -26.61
N SER A 7 4.14 5.27 -27.85
CA SER A 7 4.81 5.78 -29.05
C SER A 7 4.76 7.30 -29.19
N ASP A 8 3.75 7.97 -28.62
CA ASP A 8 3.50 9.39 -28.81
C ASP A 8 4.47 10.24 -27.97
N ASP A 9 4.82 9.76 -26.77
CA ASP A 9 5.87 10.30 -25.90
C ASP A 9 6.47 9.16 -25.04
N PRO A 10 7.50 8.47 -25.54
CA PRO A 10 8.07 7.31 -24.85
C PRO A 10 8.61 7.60 -23.45
N SER A 11 9.11 8.83 -23.21
CA SER A 11 9.66 9.21 -21.91
C SER A 11 8.53 9.41 -20.90
N PHE A 12 7.53 10.22 -21.26
CA PHE A 12 6.42 10.53 -20.35
C PHE A 12 5.56 9.30 -20.05
N TYR A 13 5.10 8.60 -21.10
CA TYR A 13 4.24 7.44 -20.91
C TYR A 13 5.01 6.25 -20.34
N GLY A 14 6.29 6.10 -20.67
CA GLY A 14 7.19 5.14 -20.04
C GLY A 14 7.30 5.35 -18.53
N ALA A 15 7.52 6.59 -18.09
CA ALA A 15 7.55 6.94 -16.67
C ALA A 15 6.20 6.63 -15.99
N LYS A 16 5.07 6.98 -16.60
CA LYS A 16 3.73 6.66 -16.05
C LYS A 16 3.51 5.17 -15.84
N ILE A 17 3.92 4.34 -16.80
CA ILE A 17 3.81 2.88 -16.70
C ILE A 17 4.69 2.37 -15.56
N ALA A 18 5.96 2.80 -15.52
CA ALA A 18 6.90 2.37 -14.48
C ALA A 18 6.44 2.77 -13.07
N THR A 19 5.96 4.01 -12.90
CA THR A 19 5.42 4.48 -11.61
C THR A 19 4.18 3.70 -11.18
N ALA A 20 3.26 3.43 -12.10
CA ALA A 20 2.06 2.65 -11.79
C ALA A 20 2.40 1.23 -11.34
N GLN A 21 3.34 0.57 -12.03
CA GLN A 21 3.82 -0.75 -11.65
C GLN A 21 4.54 -0.73 -10.29
N PHE A 22 5.44 0.23 -10.08
CA PHE A 22 6.13 0.38 -8.80
C PHE A 22 5.15 0.53 -7.63
N TYR A 23 4.15 1.41 -7.78
CA TYR A 23 3.13 1.59 -6.75
C TYR A 23 2.34 0.31 -6.48
N ALA A 24 1.90 -0.38 -7.54
CA ALA A 24 1.14 -1.62 -7.42
C ALA A 24 1.93 -2.76 -6.74
N GLU A 25 3.24 -2.81 -6.95
CA GLU A 25 4.11 -3.87 -6.42
C GLU A 25 4.70 -3.56 -5.04
N HIS A 26 4.92 -2.29 -4.70
CA HIS A 26 5.69 -1.93 -3.50
C HIS A 26 4.88 -1.14 -2.46
N VAL A 27 3.85 -0.41 -2.88
CA VAL A 27 3.06 0.45 -1.98
C VAL A 27 1.67 -0.14 -1.74
N LEU A 28 0.96 -0.51 -2.80
CA LEU A 28 -0.39 -1.06 -2.69
C LEU A 28 -0.49 -2.32 -1.80
N PRO A 29 0.50 -3.25 -1.78
CA PRO A 29 0.41 -4.41 -0.90
C PRO A 29 0.40 -4.07 0.60
N GLN A 30 0.85 -2.87 0.98
CA GLN A 30 0.75 -2.42 2.37
C GLN A 30 -0.71 -2.29 2.82
N ALA A 31 -1.65 -2.01 1.91
CA ALA A 31 -3.06 -1.86 2.25
C ALA A 31 -3.66 -3.13 2.85
N VAL A 32 -3.36 -4.32 2.28
CA VAL A 32 -3.85 -5.59 2.82
C VAL A 32 -3.15 -5.97 4.12
N ALA A 33 -1.87 -5.62 4.29
CA ALA A 33 -1.17 -5.82 5.56
C ALA A 33 -1.75 -4.94 6.67
N LEU A 34 -2.06 -3.67 6.37
CA LEU A 34 -2.70 -2.74 7.29
C LEU A 34 -4.11 -3.21 7.65
N GLU A 35 -4.90 -3.63 6.66
CA GLU A 35 -6.22 -4.22 6.90
C GLU A 35 -6.12 -5.41 7.87
N ALA A 36 -5.24 -6.38 7.61
CA ALA A 36 -5.00 -7.51 8.50
C ALA A 36 -4.59 -7.07 9.91
N SER A 37 -3.72 -6.07 10.05
CA SER A 37 -3.32 -5.53 11.35
C SER A 37 -4.49 -4.92 12.13
N ILE A 38 -5.45 -4.30 11.42
CA ILE A 38 -6.64 -3.68 12.01
C ILE A 38 -7.66 -4.76 12.43
N VAL A 39 -7.97 -5.71 11.54
CA VAL A 39 -9.05 -6.69 11.77
C VAL A 39 -8.64 -7.88 12.64
N SER A 40 -7.34 -8.14 12.79
CA SER A 40 -6.85 -9.27 13.60
C SER A 40 -6.96 -9.05 15.11
N ALA A 41 -7.27 -7.82 15.56
CA ALA A 41 -7.48 -7.54 16.98
C ALA A 41 -8.72 -8.27 17.51
N LYS A 42 -8.50 -9.29 18.35
CA LYS A 42 -9.57 -9.99 19.06
C LYS A 42 -9.96 -9.19 20.30
N GLY A 43 -11.19 -8.68 20.35
CA GLY A 43 -11.78 -8.18 21.60
C GLY A 43 -11.10 -6.98 22.27
N ALA A 44 -10.41 -6.11 21.51
CA ALA A 44 -9.66 -4.95 22.02
C ALA A 44 -8.40 -5.27 22.85
N GLU A 45 -7.85 -6.48 22.74
CA GLU A 45 -6.58 -6.96 23.36
C GLU A 45 -5.31 -6.32 22.76
N GLY A 46 -5.40 -5.07 22.29
CA GLY A 46 -4.26 -4.30 21.80
C GLY A 46 -3.71 -3.37 22.89
N VAL A 47 -3.22 -2.21 22.47
CA VAL A 47 -2.72 -1.15 23.36
C VAL A 47 -3.71 -0.78 24.48
N LEU A 48 -5.01 -0.87 24.22
CA LEU A 48 -6.06 -0.53 25.20
C LEU A 48 -6.22 -1.54 26.34
N ALA A 49 -5.60 -2.73 26.23
CA ALA A 49 -5.61 -3.75 27.28
C ALA A 49 -4.39 -3.68 28.21
N LEU A 50 -3.42 -2.81 27.91
CA LEU A 50 -2.22 -2.63 28.74
C LEU A 50 -2.51 -1.74 29.94
N SER A 51 -1.98 -2.09 31.10
CA SER A 51 -1.91 -1.19 32.25
C SER A 51 -0.80 -0.16 32.08
N GLU A 52 -0.88 0.96 32.82
CA GLU A 52 0.06 2.08 32.68
C GLU A 52 1.53 1.69 32.91
N ASP A 53 1.80 0.73 33.78
CA ASP A 53 3.13 0.18 34.07
C ASP A 53 3.71 -0.70 32.95
N GLN A 54 2.93 -1.00 31.90
CA GLN A 54 3.34 -1.80 30.75
C GLN A 54 3.74 -0.97 29.52
N PHE A 55 3.66 0.36 29.60
CA PHE A 55 4.10 1.32 28.58
C PHE A 55 5.52 1.85 28.86
#